data_AF-A0A939F6K2-F1
#
_entry.id   AF-A0A939F6K2-F1
#
_cell.length_a   1.000
_cell.length_b   1.000
_cell.length_c   1.000
_cell.angle_alpha   90.00
_cell.angle_beta   90.00
_cell.angle_gamma   90.00
#
_symmetry.space_group_name_H-M   'P 1'
#
loop_
_entity.id
_entity.type
_entity.pdbx_description
1 polymer ?
#
loop_
_entity_poly.entity_id
_entity_poly.type
_entity_poly.pdbx_seq_one_letter_code
_entity_poly.pdbx_strand_id
1 'polypeptide(L)'
;ASRLEPLQQSVREAQEAAASSPRQGVLALLDVALRFKIENRNLMSAAEDAGLSSPYQAGHYSWWHESLRGALAQVPGVHAPDFTAHALLAAIRADLVAYLIDDQKMAPDAMRSSLATYVDDVLGTREEA
;
A
#
# COMPACT_ATOMS: atom_id res chain seq x y z
N ALA A 1 1.69 8.64 -21.51
CA ALA A 1 1.35 7.53 -20.62
C ALA A 1 1.92 7.84 -19.25
N SER A 2 1.08 7.91 -18.24
CA SER A 2 1.54 8.10 -16.86
C SER A 2 2.20 6.77 -16.42
N ARG A 3 3.31 6.80 -15.67
CA ARG A 3 3.93 5.56 -15.10
C ARG A 3 2.97 4.75 -14.21
N LEU A 4 1.78 5.29 -13.96
CA LEU A 4 0.76 4.77 -13.08
C LEU A 4 -0.27 3.87 -13.79
N GLU A 5 -0.44 3.96 -15.11
CA GLU A 5 -1.32 3.04 -15.85
C GLU A 5 -0.83 1.57 -15.78
N PRO A 6 0.48 1.28 -15.99
CA PRO A 6 1.01 -0.08 -15.79
C PRO A 6 0.86 -0.55 -14.34
N LEU A 7 1.00 0.36 -13.37
CA LEU A 7 0.86 0.04 -11.95
C LEU A 7 -0.57 -0.35 -11.58
N GLN A 8 -1.57 0.41 -12.04
CA GLN A 8 -2.98 0.09 -11.85
C GLN A 8 -3.33 -1.30 -12.43
N GLN A 9 -2.71 -1.65 -13.55
CA GLN A 9 -2.86 -2.96 -14.16
C GLN A 9 -2.26 -4.07 -13.29
N SER A 10 -1.01 -3.90 -12.82
CA SER A 10 -0.37 -4.87 -11.90
C SER A 10 -1.17 -5.07 -10.60
N VAL A 11 -1.81 -4.01 -10.09
CA VAL A 11 -2.67 -4.07 -8.89
C VAL A 11 -3.94 -4.88 -9.15
N ARG A 12 -4.57 -4.72 -10.33
CA ARG A 12 -5.74 -5.53 -10.70
C ARG A 12 -5.36 -6.99 -10.84
N GLU A 13 -4.29 -7.29 -11.56
CA GLU A 13 -3.79 -8.66 -11.76
C GLU A 13 -3.44 -9.35 -10.44
N ALA A 14 -2.79 -8.62 -9.52
CA ALA A 14 -2.45 -9.12 -8.20
C ALA A 14 -3.70 -9.45 -7.36
N GLN A 15 -4.74 -8.61 -7.43
CA GLN A 15 -6.02 -8.87 -6.75
C GLN A 15 -6.79 -10.05 -7.35
N GLU A 16 -6.83 -10.16 -8.69
CA GLU A 16 -7.47 -11.27 -9.39
C GLU A 16 -6.78 -12.60 -9.05
N ALA A 17 -5.44 -12.62 -9.01
CA ALA A 17 -4.69 -13.80 -8.59
C ALA A 17 -4.93 -14.18 -7.12
N ALA A 18 -5.23 -13.20 -6.27
CA ALA A 18 -5.54 -13.39 -4.85
C ALA A 18 -7.03 -13.63 -4.54
N ALA A 19 -7.88 -13.81 -5.57
CA ALA A 19 -9.34 -13.87 -5.42
C ALA A 19 -9.84 -14.97 -4.45
N SER A 20 -9.04 -15.98 -4.14
CA SER A 20 -9.35 -17.02 -3.16
C SER A 20 -9.19 -16.59 -1.69
N SER A 21 -8.56 -15.44 -1.41
CA SER A 21 -8.36 -14.92 -0.05
C SER A 21 -8.37 -13.38 -0.02
N PRO A 22 -9.41 -12.74 0.53
CA PRO A 22 -9.48 -11.27 0.66
C PRO A 22 -8.26 -10.67 1.36
N ARG A 23 -7.70 -11.36 2.35
CA ARG A 23 -6.48 -10.95 3.06
C ARG A 23 -5.26 -10.91 2.14
N GLN A 24 -5.10 -11.95 1.33
CA GLN A 24 -4.02 -11.98 0.32
C GLN A 24 -4.22 -10.88 -0.72
N GLY A 25 -5.46 -10.53 -1.07
CA GLY A 25 -5.76 -9.40 -1.96
C GLY A 25 -5.26 -8.07 -1.40
N VAL A 26 -5.49 -7.80 -0.12
CA VAL A 26 -4.99 -6.59 0.57
C VAL A 26 -3.45 -6.57 0.59
N LEU A 27 -2.82 -7.67 0.99
CA LEU A 27 -1.37 -7.81 1.02
C LEU A 27 -0.74 -7.60 -0.36
N ALA A 28 -1.30 -8.22 -1.40
CA ALA A 28 -0.79 -8.15 -2.76
C ALA A 28 -0.89 -6.72 -3.32
N LEU A 29 -2.00 -6.02 -3.07
CA LEU A 29 -2.16 -4.61 -3.44
C LEU A 29 -1.07 -3.74 -2.79
N LEU A 30 -0.86 -3.90 -1.49
CA LEU A 30 0.13 -3.11 -0.74
C LEU A 30 1.58 -3.45 -1.13
N ASP A 31 1.90 -4.72 -1.41
CA ASP A 31 3.23 -5.12 -1.90
C ASP A 31 3.53 -4.51 -3.27
N VAL A 32 2.58 -4.55 -4.20
CA VAL A 32 2.73 -3.92 -5.53
C VAL A 32 2.96 -2.41 -5.39
N ALA A 33 2.17 -1.74 -4.53
CA ALA A 33 2.32 -0.30 -4.27
C ALA A 33 3.69 0.03 -3.65
N LEU A 34 4.12 -0.75 -2.65
CA LEU A 34 5.41 -0.56 -1.98
C LEU A 34 6.57 -0.79 -2.95
N ARG A 35 6.56 -1.87 -3.74
CA ARG A 35 7.61 -2.16 -4.72
C ARG A 35 7.79 -1.02 -5.72
N PHE A 36 6.68 -0.52 -6.26
CA PHE A 36 6.72 0.63 -7.17
C PHE A 36 7.36 1.85 -6.52
N LYS A 37 7.04 2.10 -5.24
CA LYS A 37 7.62 3.21 -4.48
C LYS A 37 9.11 3.03 -4.22
N ILE A 38 9.56 1.84 -3.87
CA ILE A 38 10.98 1.53 -3.69
C ILE A 38 11.77 1.76 -4.99
N GLU A 39 11.24 1.28 -6.12
CA GLU A 39 11.85 1.41 -7.44
C GLU A 39 11.91 2.87 -7.92
N ASN A 40 10.97 3.71 -7.50
CA ASN A 40 10.86 5.11 -7.92
C ASN A 40 11.12 6.12 -6.78
N ARG A 41 11.74 5.69 -5.67
CA ARG A 41 11.75 6.45 -4.40
C ARG A 41 12.31 7.87 -4.50
N ASN A 42 13.40 8.07 -5.24
CA ASN A 42 14.01 9.39 -5.41
C ASN A 42 13.07 10.38 -6.15
N LEU A 43 12.35 9.89 -7.15
CA LEU A 43 11.40 10.68 -7.91
C LEU A 43 10.15 11.00 -7.09
N MET A 44 9.65 10.00 -6.35
CA MET A 44 8.43 10.15 -5.56
C MET A 44 8.64 11.03 -4.32
N SER A 45 9.78 10.88 -3.62
CA SER A 45 10.13 11.75 -2.49
C SER A 45 10.26 13.21 -2.93
N ALA A 46 10.98 13.48 -4.02
CA ALA A 46 11.10 14.82 -4.56
C ALA A 46 9.76 15.45 -5.01
N ALA A 47 8.81 14.63 -5.49
CA ALA A 47 7.47 15.09 -5.84
C ALA A 47 6.62 15.45 -4.61
N GLU A 48 6.76 14.67 -3.53
CA GLU A 48 6.07 14.91 -2.25
C GLU A 48 6.63 16.15 -1.55
N ASP A 49 7.95 16.31 -1.48
CA ASP A 49 8.65 17.48 -0.92
C ASP A 49 8.31 18.78 -1.65
N ALA A 50 8.14 18.72 -2.98
CA ALA A 50 7.73 19.87 -3.78
C ALA A 50 6.24 20.26 -3.59
N GLY A 51 5.48 19.51 -2.77
CA GLY A 51 4.04 19.69 -2.61
C GLY A 51 3.21 19.37 -3.86
N LEU A 52 3.87 18.93 -4.94
CA LEU A 52 3.28 18.60 -6.24
C LEU A 52 2.53 17.27 -6.20
N SER A 53 2.81 16.44 -5.18
CA SER A 53 2.08 15.21 -4.91
C SER A 53 1.61 15.14 -3.47
N SER A 54 1.01 16.24 -2.95
CA SER A 54 0.17 16.11 -1.75
C SER A 54 -0.73 14.89 -1.96
N PRO A 55 -0.60 13.83 -1.13
CA PRO A 55 -1.25 12.55 -1.42
C PRO A 55 -2.73 12.75 -1.67
N TYR A 56 -3.36 13.61 -0.87
CA TYR A 56 -4.79 13.87 -0.86
C TYR A 56 -5.32 14.68 -2.05
N GLN A 57 -4.46 15.29 -2.86
CA GLN A 57 -4.86 16.13 -4.00
C GLN A 57 -4.61 15.46 -5.36
N ALA A 58 -3.78 14.41 -5.40
CA ALA A 58 -3.57 13.63 -6.61
C ALA A 58 -4.72 12.64 -6.82
N GLY A 59 -5.37 12.65 -7.99
CA GLY A 59 -6.45 11.71 -8.32
C GLY A 59 -6.08 10.23 -8.18
N HIS A 60 -4.79 9.91 -8.16
CA HIS A 60 -4.29 8.57 -7.90
C HIS A 60 -4.52 8.09 -6.46
N TYR A 61 -4.49 8.99 -5.47
CA TYR A 61 -4.74 8.62 -4.07
C TYR A 61 -6.16 8.19 -3.83
N SER A 62 -7.15 8.91 -4.37
CA SER A 62 -8.56 8.53 -4.25
C SER A 62 -8.82 7.15 -4.85
N TRP A 63 -8.17 6.81 -5.97
CA TRP A 63 -8.25 5.48 -6.58
C TRP A 63 -7.62 4.40 -5.70
N TRP A 64 -6.42 4.66 -5.16
CA TRP A 64 -5.74 3.73 -4.26
C TRP A 64 -6.53 3.49 -2.97
N HIS A 65 -7.07 4.57 -2.41
CA HIS A 65 -7.91 4.53 -1.23
C HIS A 65 -9.17 3.69 -1.49
N GLU A 66 -9.93 3.98 -2.54
CA GLU A 66 -11.16 3.23 -2.80
C GLU A 66 -10.88 1.75 -3.12
N SER A 67 -9.80 1.46 -3.85
CA SER A 67 -9.39 0.08 -4.13
C SER A 67 -9.05 -0.68 -2.86
N LEU A 68 -8.23 -0.08 -1.97
CA LEU A 68 -7.84 -0.71 -0.71
C LEU A 68 -9.03 -0.82 0.26
N ARG A 69 -9.86 0.21 0.36
CA ARG A 69 -11.10 0.20 1.15
C ARG A 69 -12.03 -0.92 0.68
N GLY A 70 -12.21 -1.07 -0.62
CA GLY A 70 -13.01 -2.15 -1.22
C GLY A 70 -12.46 -3.53 -0.88
N ALA A 71 -11.14 -3.73 -1.00
CA ALA A 71 -10.50 -4.99 -0.62
C ALA A 71 -10.65 -5.28 0.89
N LEU A 72 -10.43 -4.28 1.75
CA LEU A 72 -10.58 -4.40 3.20
C LEU A 72 -12.01 -4.73 3.62
N ALA A 73 -13.02 -4.18 2.95
CA ALA A 73 -14.42 -4.48 3.23
C ALA A 73 -14.80 -5.96 2.99
N GLN A 74 -14.02 -6.66 2.14
CA GLN A 74 -14.20 -8.09 1.88
C GLN A 74 -13.47 -8.98 2.91
N VAL A 75 -12.65 -8.41 3.80
CA VAL A 75 -11.94 -9.15 4.83
C VAL A 75 -12.82 -9.27 6.09
N PRO A 76 -13.20 -10.49 6.53
CA PRO A 76 -13.97 -10.66 7.75
C PRO A 76 -13.21 -10.14 8.98
N GLY A 77 -13.90 -9.34 9.81
CA GLY A 77 -13.37 -8.85 11.08
C GLY A 77 -12.53 -7.57 10.99
N VAL A 78 -12.35 -6.98 9.80
CA VAL A 78 -11.66 -5.69 9.69
C VAL A 78 -12.50 -4.57 10.31
N HIS A 79 -11.90 -3.86 11.26
CA HIS A 79 -12.48 -2.67 11.85
C HIS A 79 -12.24 -1.45 10.97
N ALA A 80 -13.27 -0.60 10.83
CA ALA A 80 -13.21 0.70 10.15
C ALA A 80 -12.42 0.68 8.82
N PRO A 81 -12.85 -0.08 7.80
CA PRO A 81 -12.08 -0.33 6.57
C PRO A 81 -11.65 0.96 5.84
N ASP A 82 -12.42 2.03 5.97
CA ASP A 82 -12.10 3.37 5.46
C ASP A 82 -10.87 3.98 6.15
N PHE A 83 -10.90 4.11 7.48
CA PHE A 83 -9.78 4.62 8.25
C PHE A 83 -8.55 3.69 8.14
N THR A 84 -8.77 2.38 8.16
CA THR A 84 -7.70 1.38 8.01
C THR A 84 -7.01 1.50 6.64
N ALA A 85 -7.75 1.81 5.56
CA ALA A 85 -7.14 2.09 4.26
C ALA A 85 -6.22 3.31 4.31
N HIS A 86 -6.65 4.41 4.94
CA HIS A 86 -5.81 5.59 5.13
C HIS A 86 -4.53 5.27 5.93
N ALA A 87 -4.66 4.52 7.03
CA ALA A 87 -3.53 4.15 7.88
C ALA A 87 -2.51 3.25 7.15
N LEU A 88 -2.98 2.27 6.39
CA LEU A 88 -2.11 1.38 5.61
C LEU A 88 -1.44 2.12 4.45
N LEU A 89 -2.14 3.02 3.76
CA LEU A 89 -1.53 3.88 2.74
C LEU A 89 -0.48 4.84 3.34
N ALA A 90 -0.71 5.32 4.58
CA ALA A 90 0.25 6.15 5.29
C ALA A 90 1.56 5.39 5.60
N ALA A 91 1.47 4.09 5.94
CA ALA A 91 2.62 3.23 6.19
C ALA A 91 3.52 2.97 4.97
N ILE A 92 3.03 3.31 3.76
CA ILE A 92 3.78 3.20 2.51
C ILE A 92 3.92 4.56 1.80
N ARG A 93 3.87 5.69 2.50
CA ARG A 93 4.14 6.99 1.86
C ARG A 93 5.56 7.06 1.29
N ALA A 94 5.77 7.81 0.21
CA ALA A 94 7.06 7.77 -0.46
C ALA A 94 8.17 8.42 0.38
N ASP A 95 7.85 9.49 1.11
CA ASP A 95 8.76 10.09 2.11
C ASP A 95 9.23 9.07 3.16
N LEU A 96 8.31 8.31 3.76
CA LEU A 96 8.64 7.27 4.74
C LEU A 96 9.48 6.14 4.11
N VAL A 97 9.11 5.69 2.90
CA VAL A 97 9.87 4.66 2.16
C VAL A 97 11.29 5.14 1.88
N ALA A 98 11.46 6.37 1.40
CA ALA A 98 12.77 6.96 1.15
C ALA A 98 13.58 7.06 2.44
N TYR A 99 12.99 7.58 3.52
CA TYR A 99 13.65 7.69 4.82
C TYR A 99 14.11 6.33 5.37
N LEU A 100 13.25 5.30 5.31
CA LEU A 100 13.61 3.98 5.84
C LEU A 100 14.75 3.34 5.03
N ILE A 101 14.76 3.49 3.71
CA ILE A 101 15.78 2.86 2.85
C ILE A 101 17.07 3.68 2.83
N ASP A 102 16.97 4.98 2.59
CA ASP A 102 18.13 5.82 2.33
C ASP A 102 18.76 6.34 3.64
N ASP A 103 17.98 6.69 4.67
CA ASP A 103 18.51 7.18 5.94
C ASP A 103 18.69 6.06 6.97
N GLN A 104 17.68 5.22 7.17
CA GLN A 104 17.73 4.11 8.14
C GLN A 104 18.42 2.84 7.59
N LYS A 105 18.81 2.84 6.31
CA LYS A 105 19.51 1.71 5.65
C LYS A 105 18.75 0.38 5.73
N MET A 106 17.42 0.42 5.83
CA MET A 106 16.58 -0.75 5.79
C MET A 106 16.66 -1.40 4.41
N ALA A 107 16.90 -2.71 4.37
CA ALA A 107 16.88 -3.45 3.12
C ALA A 107 15.44 -3.47 2.53
N PRO A 108 15.26 -3.34 1.20
CA PRO A 108 13.94 -3.40 0.56
C PRO A 108 13.10 -4.61 0.96
N ASP A 109 13.70 -5.81 1.00
CA ASP A 109 13.00 -7.04 1.38
C ASP A 109 12.63 -7.09 2.87
N ALA A 110 13.41 -6.42 3.72
CA ALA A 110 13.08 -6.28 5.14
C ALA A 110 11.87 -5.35 5.33
N MET A 111 11.79 -4.26 4.57
CA MET A 111 10.62 -3.37 4.58
C MET A 111 9.36 -4.09 4.10
N ARG A 112 9.46 -4.86 3.02
CA ARG A 112 8.34 -5.66 2.48
C ARG A 112 7.85 -6.70 3.48
N SER A 113 8.78 -7.44 4.10
CA SER A 113 8.42 -8.41 5.15
C SER A 113 7.77 -7.74 6.36
N SER A 114 8.30 -6.59 6.80
CA SER A 114 7.74 -5.82 7.92
C SER A 114 6.33 -5.31 7.63
N LEU A 115 6.08 -4.83 6.41
CA LEU A 115 4.76 -4.40 5.97
C LEU A 115 3.77 -5.58 5.96
N ALA A 116 4.19 -6.75 5.45
CA ALA A 116 3.34 -7.93 5.43
C ALA A 116 2.91 -8.35 6.84
N THR A 117 3.84 -8.42 7.79
CA THR A 117 3.54 -8.70 9.20
C THR A 117 2.62 -7.65 9.81
N TYR A 118 2.89 -6.36 9.58
CA TYR A 118 2.05 -5.28 10.09
C TYR A 118 0.62 -5.36 9.54
N VAL A 119 0.45 -5.69 8.26
CA VAL A 119 -0.88 -5.89 7.66
C VAL A 119 -1.57 -7.09 8.29
N ASP A 120 -0.89 -8.22 8.49
CA ASP A 120 -1.48 -9.39 9.15
C ASP A 120 -1.98 -9.05 10.56
N ASP A 121 -1.22 -8.26 11.33
CA ASP A 121 -1.61 -7.79 12.66
C ASP A 121 -2.85 -6.88 12.59
N VAL A 122 -2.87 -5.93 11.65
CA VAL A 122 -4.00 -4.99 11.45
C VAL A 122 -5.28 -5.71 10.99
N LEU A 123 -5.15 -6.75 10.17
CA LEU A 123 -6.29 -7.59 9.73
C LEU A 123 -6.70 -8.61 10.81
N GLY A 124 -5.92 -8.73 11.89
CA GLY A 124 -6.07 -9.68 12.99
C GLY A 124 -5.83 -11.14 12.55
N THR A 125 -5.52 -12.04 13.46
CA THR A 125 -5.73 -13.49 13.27
C THR A 125 -7.11 -13.82 13.87
N ARG A 126 -8.00 -14.51 13.16
CA ARG A 126 -9.41 -14.62 13.61
C ARG A 126 -9.56 -15.49 14.88
N GLU A 127 -10.65 -15.20 15.62
CA GLU A 127 -11.40 -16.01 16.61
C GLU A 127 -11.17 -15.64 18.09
N GLU A 128 -11.85 -14.57 18.54
CA GLU A 128 -12.38 -14.60 19.92
C GLU A 128 -13.44 -15.72 19.98
N ALA A 129 -13.16 -16.70 20.84
CA ALA A 129 -14.02 -17.82 21.19
C ALA A 129 -15.19 -17.40 22.09
#